data_AF-A0AB39K6J5-F1
#
_entry.id   AF-A0AB39K6J5-F1
#
_cell.length_a   1.000
_cell.length_b   1.000
_cell.length_c   1.000
_cell.angle_alpha   90.00
_cell.angle_beta   90.00
_cell.angle_gamma   90.00
#
_symmetry.space_group_name_H-M   'P 1'
#
loop_
_entity.id
_entity.type
_entity.pdbx_description
1 polymer ?
#
loop_
_entity_poly.entity_id
_entity_poly.type
_entity_poly.pdbx_seq_one_letter_code
_entity_poly.pdbx_strand_id
1 'polypeptide(L)' 'MSKDYKALTYIADENISDTILWLLNHQDVFETFHFDVLSQELSVTHAAGRDIIRVGTFLNASYGILVTSI' A
#
# COMPACT_ATOMS: atom_id res chain seq x y z
N MET A 1 13.79 -5.16 13.80
CA MET A 1 14.49 -4.87 12.54
C MET A 1 13.78 -3.70 11.89
N SER A 2 14.49 -2.66 11.46
CA SER A 2 13.87 -1.54 10.75
C SER A 2 13.43 -2.00 9.36
N LYS A 3 12.17 -1.77 8.99
CA LYS A 3 11.68 -2.00 7.62
C LYS A 3 12.25 -0.94 6.68
N ASP A 4 12.52 -1.32 5.44
CA ASP A 4 12.91 -0.38 4.39
C ASP A 4 11.66 0.12 3.67
N TYR A 5 11.18 1.31 4.06
CA TYR A 5 9.99 1.92 3.47
C TYR A 5 10.23 2.55 2.10
N LYS A 6 11.48 2.57 1.61
CA LYS A 6 11.84 3.04 0.26
C LYS A 6 12.08 1.89 -0.72
N ALA A 7 12.02 0.65 -0.25
CA ALA A 7 12.06 -0.51 -1.13
C ALA A 7 10.86 -0.49 -2.08
N LEU A 8 11.08 -0.80 -3.36
CA LEU A 8 10.02 -0.79 -4.38
C LEU A 8 8.93 -1.85 -4.15
N THR A 9 9.15 -2.78 -3.22
CA THR A 9 8.23 -3.87 -2.92
C THR A 9 7.97 -3.95 -1.43
N TYR A 10 6.74 -4.27 -1.05
CA TYR A 10 6.31 -4.38 0.34
C TYR A 10 5.24 -5.46 0.50
N ILE A 11 5.23 -6.18 1.62
CA ILE A 11 4.14 -7.08 1.99
C ILE A 11 3.41 -6.44 3.15
N ALA A 12 2.12 -6.16 2.96
CA ALA A 12 1.27 -5.63 4.01
C ALA A 12 1.20 -6.61 5.19
N ASP A 13 1.46 -6.10 6.38
CA ASP A 13 1.43 -6.87 7.62
C ASP A 13 0.39 -6.30 8.59
N GLU A 14 0.31 -6.89 9.78
CA GLU A 14 -0.67 -6.50 10.80
C GLU A 14 -0.53 -5.04 11.25
N ASN A 15 0.65 -4.43 11.09
CA ASN A 15 0.84 -3.02 11.40
C ASN A 15 0.47 -2.15 10.19
N ILE A 16 -0.78 -1.65 10.19
CA ILE A 16 -1.28 -0.76 9.14
C ILE A 16 -0.45 0.52 8.98
N SER A 17 0.16 1.00 10.07
CA SER A 17 0.98 2.21 10.05
C SER A 17 2.21 2.05 9.17
N ASP A 18 2.78 0.84 9.14
CA ASP A 18 3.94 0.54 8.29
C ASP A 18 3.55 0.52 6.81
N THR A 19 2.38 -0.05 6.50
CA THR A 19 1.81 -0.05 5.16
C THR A 19 1.52 1.37 4.67
N ILE A 20 0.90 2.21 5.51
CA ILE A 20 0.64 3.62 5.20
C ILE A 20 1.96 4.39 5.02
N LEU A 21 2.96 4.15 5.86
CA LEU A 21 4.26 4.80 5.74
C LEU A 21 4.97 4.42 4.44
N TRP A 22 4.88 3.15 4.03
CA TRP A 22 5.40 2.70 2.73
C TRP A 22 4.69 3.42 1.57
N LEU A 23 3.35 3.52 1.60
CA LEU A 23 2.58 4.27 0.60
C LEU A 23 3.01 5.75 0.58
N LEU A 24 3.19 6.39 1.73
CA LEU A 24 3.65 7.78 1.80
C LEU A 24 5.06 8.00 1.20
N ASN A 25 5.88 6.95 1.07
CA ASN A 25 7.18 7.03 0.38
C ASN A 25 7.09 6.81 -1.15
N HIS A 26 5.95 6.33 -1.66
CA HIS A 26 5.72 5.98 -3.06
C HIS A 26 4.46 6.68 -3.62
N GLN A 27 4.32 7.98 -3.36
CA GLN A 27 3.16 8.79 -3.76
C GLN A 27 3.01 8.94 -5.28
N ASP A 28 4.04 8.56 -6.03
CA ASP A 28 4.08 8.60 -7.49
C ASP A 28 3.32 7.46 -8.17
N VAL A 29 2.97 6.39 -7.43
CA VAL A 29 2.35 5.19 -8.02
C VAL A 29 0.85 5.04 -7.74
N PHE A 30 0.23 5.95 -6.96
CA PHE A 30 -1.20 5.95 -6.67
C PHE A 30 -1.74 7.38 -6.57
N GLU A 31 -3.06 7.52 -6.57
CA GLU A 31 -3.74 8.82 -6.56
C GLU A 31 -4.22 9.21 -5.16
N THR A 32 -4.92 8.28 -4.48
CA THR A 32 -5.44 8.50 -3.12
C THR A 32 -5.45 7.20 -2.32
N PHE A 33 -5.37 7.30 -1.00
CA PHE A 33 -5.75 6.21 -0.11
C PHE A 33 -6.77 6.69 0.92
N HIS A 34 -7.59 5.76 1.41
CA HIS A 34 -8.56 6.00 2.46
C HIS A 34 -8.49 4.86 3.47
N PHE A 35 -8.38 5.22 4.75
CA PHE A 35 -8.42 4.28 5.85
C PHE A 35 -9.72 4.47 6.64
N ASP A 36 -10.55 3.43 6.66
CA ASP A 36 -11.74 3.35 7.49
C ASP A 36 -11.38 2.72 8.84
N VAL A 37 -11.46 3.53 9.89
CA VAL A 37 -11.10 3.12 11.26
C VAL A 37 -12.07 2.11 11.84
N LEU A 38 -13.36 2.15 11.44
CA LEU A 38 -14.37 1.25 11.98
C LEU A 38 -14.22 -0.17 11.41
N SER A 39 -13.96 -0.27 10.11
CA SER A 39 -13.76 -1.54 9.41
C SER A 39 -12.30 -2.02 9.40
N GLN A 40 -11.35 -1.18 9.83
CA GLN A 40 -9.91 -1.42 9.72
C GLN A 40 -9.48 -1.70 8.27
N GLU A 41 -10.11 -1.02 7.31
CA GLU A 41 -9.90 -1.25 5.88
C GLU A 41 -9.10 -0.11 5.25
N LEU A 42 -8.02 -0.46 4.56
CA LEU A 42 -7.23 0.46 3.75
C LEU A 42 -7.57 0.25 2.28
N SER A 43 -8.15 1.27 1.65
CA SER A 43 -8.39 1.28 0.21
C SER A 43 -7.43 2.25 -0.48
N VAL A 44 -6.87 1.83 -1.62
CA VAL A 44 -5.94 2.63 -2.42
C VAL A 44 -6.48 2.75 -3.85
N THR A 45 -6.58 3.96 -4.36
CA THR A 45 -6.97 4.26 -5.74
C THR A 45 -5.73 4.61 -6.55
N HIS A 46 -5.56 3.97 -7.70
CA HIS A 46 -4.45 4.10 -8.64
C HIS A 46 -4.98 3.96 -10.07
N ALA A 47 -4.09 4.10 -11.07
CA ALA A 47 -4.49 4.12 -12.48
C ALA A 47 -5.24 2.86 -12.96
N ALA A 48 -5.08 1.71 -12.30
CA ALA A 48 -5.78 0.47 -12.64
C ALA A 48 -7.09 0.24 -11.87
N GLY A 49 -7.47 1.14 -10.95
CA GLY A 49 -8.71 1.07 -10.19
C GLY A 49 -8.51 1.32 -8.70
N ARG A 50 -9.35 0.68 -7.89
CA ARG A 50 -9.28 0.75 -6.43
C ARG A 50 -9.10 -0.65 -5.87
N ASP A 51 -8.07 -0.81 -5.06
CA ASP A 51 -7.78 -2.05 -4.33
C ASP A 51 -7.97 -1.87 -2.83
N ILE A 52 -8.35 -2.97 -2.16
CA ILE A 52 -8.38 -3.07 -0.70
C ILE A 52 -7.12 -3.82 -0.25
N ILE A 53 -6.28 -3.16 0.54
CA ILE A 53 -5.03 -3.72 1.04
C ILE A 53 -5.32 -4.50 2.33
N ARG A 54 -4.95 -5.79 2.33
CA ARG A 54 -5.11 -6.69 3.47
C ARG A 54 -3.74 -7.21 3.91
N VAL A 55 -3.68 -7.79 5.11
CA VAL A 55 -2.49 -8.52 5.56
C VAL A 55 -2.16 -9.61 4.53
N GLY A 56 -0.91 -9.67 4.10
CA GLY A 56 -0.41 -10.55 3.05
C GLY A 56 -0.43 -9.95 1.65
N THR A 57 -1.16 -8.85 1.41
CA THR A 57 -1.17 -8.19 0.10
C THR A 57 0.23 -7.71 -0.26
N PHE A 58 0.73 -8.15 -1.41
CA PHE A 58 1.98 -7.70 -1.99
C PHE A 58 1.77 -6.39 -2.74
N LEU A 59 2.60 -5.38 -2.46
CA LEU A 59 2.61 -4.07 -3.08
C LEU A 59 3.89 -3.89 -3.90
N ASN A 60 3.78 -3.37 -5.11
CA ASN A 60 4.92 -3.14 -5.99
C ASN A 60 4.80 -1.79 -6.71
N ALA A 61 5.82 -0.96 -6.56
CA ALA A 61 5.96 0.38 -7.15
C ALA A 61 6.90 0.42 -8.38
N SER A 62 7.46 -0.72 -8.80
CA SER A 62 8.52 -0.78 -9.83
C SER A 62 8.07 -0.35 -11.24
N TYR A 63 6.76 -0.25 -11.48
CA TYR A 63 6.19 -0.05 -12.81
C TYR A 63 5.63 1.37 -13.05
N GLY A 64 5.83 2.30 -12.12
CA GLY A 64 5.23 3.64 -12.17
C GLY A 64 3.71 3.65 -11.91
N ILE A 65 3.14 2.50 -11.58
CA ILE A 65 1.78 2.31 -11.06
C ILE A 65 1.84 1.34 -9.90
N LEU A 66 0.92 1.48 -8.95
CA LEU A 66 0.79 0.52 -7.86
C LEU A 66 0.21 -0.77 -8.42
N VAL A 67 0.97 -1.85 -8.26
CA VAL A 67 0.50 -3.21 -8.53
C VAL A 67 0.27 -3.90 -7.19
N THR A 68 -0.92 -4.46 -7.01
CA THR A 68 -1.26 -5.26 -5.84
C THR A 68 -1.50 -6.72 -6.24
N SER A 69 -1.17 -7.66 -5.34
CA SER A 69 -1.50 -9.08 -5.49
C SER A 69 -1.82 -9.67 -4.13
N ILE A 70 -2.77 -10.60 -4.09
CA ILE A 70 -3.10 -11.42 -2.92
C ILE A 70 -2.31 -12.73 -2.99
#